data_AF-A0A5B6X8J4-F1
#
_entry.id   AF-A0A5B6X8J4-F1
#
_cell.length_a   1.000
_cell.length_b   1.000
_cell.length_c   1.000
_cell.angle_alpha   90.00
_cell.angle_beta   90.00
_cell.angle_gamma   90.00
#
_symmetry.space_group_name_H-M   'P 1'
#
loop_
_entity.id
_entity.type
_entity.pdbx_description
1 polymer ?
#
loop_
_entity_poly.entity_id
_entity_poly.type
_entity_poly.pdbx_seq_one_letter_code
_entity_poly.pdbx_strand_id
1 'polypeptide(L)'
;METNRAEESQSHIHRMYFMGPNSFSEPWHLSHTPTEEIKEIVYEGAYSIFVDEINAIAAYQWWEGAIYTILSILAYPVAWSWQQWRRRMKLQQLREFVRSEYDHACLRSCRSRALYEGIKVSATSDLMSAFVDFFLGGDEKRTDLPPRLPQKFPMAIIFGGDGSYMAPFSLQNDNILASLMSQLVPPTTWYRLVAGLNAQLRLVCRGWLTVTFRPVLRWLGTHANPALRNHGVRIELAWFRGAPGGYCQYGLLVYSVEEENGHISLGNTNGRVRTELRSSLNTTYMQNQSDYPREDALLTLGSEGFAKQKSYGELIDANSLQKLEDKRYIFYLFSFLVHNTKPIGHQDLVGLVISMLLLGDFSLVLLTFLQLYSVSLVDVSLVLFIIPLGILLPFPVGINALFSHGPRRSAGLARFYALWNITSLINVCKLDILAACFPTIPIEVVAFLCGYINYNSRSSSSIRTPSLQPWNINMDESEWWIIPSGLVLCKLFQSQLINWHVANLEIQDRSLYSDDFELFWQS
;
A
#
# COMPACT_ATOMS: atom_id res chain seq x y z
N MET A 1 2.49 21.60 -24.46
CA MET A 1 2.57 20.56 -23.40
C MET A 1 1.48 19.51 -23.52
N GLU A 2 0.27 19.83 -23.98
CA GLU A 2 -0.80 18.83 -24.20
C GLU A 2 -0.55 17.94 -25.43
N THR A 3 0.10 18.46 -26.47
CA THR A 3 0.44 17.71 -27.70
C THR A 3 1.41 16.56 -27.44
N ASN A 4 2.52 16.78 -26.71
CA ASN A 4 3.45 15.70 -26.31
C ASN A 4 2.76 14.60 -25.49
N ARG A 5 1.76 14.94 -24.66
CA ARG A 5 1.07 13.96 -23.81
C ARG A 5 0.20 13.00 -24.62
N ALA A 6 -0.46 13.50 -25.67
CA ALA A 6 -1.25 12.68 -26.57
C ALA A 6 -0.34 11.77 -27.42
N GLU A 7 0.76 12.29 -27.94
CA GLU A 7 1.74 11.51 -28.70
C GLU A 7 2.39 10.39 -27.86
N GLU A 8 2.75 10.66 -26.61
CA GLU A 8 3.28 9.64 -25.68
C GLU A 8 2.29 8.50 -25.41
N SER A 9 0.99 8.81 -25.30
CA SER A 9 -0.03 7.77 -25.11
C SER A 9 -0.23 6.90 -26.35
N GLN A 10 -0.08 7.50 -27.53
CA GLN A 10 -0.23 6.81 -28.80
C GLN A 10 0.97 5.94 -29.13
N SER A 11 2.17 6.30 -28.67
CA SER A 11 3.38 5.48 -28.87
C SER A 11 3.60 4.44 -27.77
N HIS A 12 2.79 4.41 -26.71
CA HIS A 12 2.96 3.47 -25.60
C HIS A 12 2.64 2.01 -25.98
N ILE A 13 3.60 1.13 -25.77
CA ILE A 13 3.51 -0.29 -26.11
C ILE A 13 3.07 -1.08 -24.88
N HIS A 14 3.97 -1.24 -23.92
CA HIS A 14 3.78 -2.07 -22.73
C HIS A 14 4.40 -1.43 -21.50
N ARG A 15 3.76 -1.70 -20.35
CA ARG A 15 4.21 -1.32 -19.02
C ARG A 15 4.68 -2.55 -18.27
N MET A 16 5.96 -2.61 -17.95
CA MET A 16 6.54 -3.68 -17.14
C MET A 16 6.65 -3.23 -15.68
N TYR A 17 6.09 -4.00 -14.75
CA TYR A 17 6.18 -3.71 -13.32
C TYR A 17 7.42 -4.34 -12.70
N PHE A 18 8.03 -3.64 -11.74
CA PHE A 18 9.07 -4.20 -10.89
C PHE A 18 8.47 -5.21 -9.90
N MET A 19 9.20 -6.29 -9.67
CA MET A 19 8.88 -7.30 -8.67
C MET A 19 9.48 -6.92 -7.31
N GLY A 20 8.86 -7.42 -6.24
CA GLY A 20 9.29 -7.22 -4.86
C GLY A 20 8.65 -5.99 -4.16
N PRO A 21 8.61 -5.99 -2.81
CA PRO A 21 7.97 -4.95 -2.00
C PRO A 21 8.84 -3.70 -1.75
N ASN A 22 9.99 -3.55 -2.44
CA ASN A 22 10.96 -2.49 -2.22
C ASN A 22 11.45 -2.40 -0.76
N SER A 23 11.71 -3.55 -0.15
CA SER A 23 12.23 -3.65 1.21
C SER A 23 13.75 -3.82 1.18
N PHE A 24 14.44 -3.55 2.30
CA PHE A 24 15.89 -3.76 2.36
C PHE A 24 16.30 -5.23 2.13
N SER A 25 15.42 -6.17 2.51
CA SER A 25 15.62 -7.61 2.28
C SER A 25 15.30 -8.03 0.84
N GLU A 26 14.32 -7.38 0.23
CA GLU A 26 13.83 -7.71 -1.11
C GLU A 26 13.62 -6.40 -1.90
N PRO A 27 14.67 -5.91 -2.59
CA PRO A 27 14.61 -4.71 -3.41
C PRO A 27 13.76 -4.93 -4.67
N TRP A 28 13.49 -3.83 -5.37
CA TRP A 28 12.90 -3.90 -6.69
C TRP A 28 13.82 -4.63 -7.66
N HIS A 29 13.24 -5.52 -8.47
CA HIS A 29 13.96 -6.21 -9.52
C HIS A 29 13.06 -6.49 -10.73
N LEU A 30 13.67 -6.60 -11.90
CA LEU A 30 13.02 -7.04 -13.15
C LEU A 30 13.46 -8.47 -13.49
N SER A 31 12.60 -9.18 -14.21
CA SER A 31 12.96 -10.49 -14.78
C SER A 31 13.93 -10.32 -15.94
N HIS A 32 14.91 -11.21 -16.06
CA HIS A 32 15.85 -11.22 -17.18
C HIS A 32 15.19 -11.64 -18.51
N THR A 33 14.03 -12.28 -18.45
CA THR A 33 13.26 -12.66 -19.63
C THR A 33 12.29 -11.55 -20.02
N PRO A 34 12.38 -10.97 -21.23
CA PRO A 34 11.41 -9.98 -21.68
C PRO A 34 10.02 -10.62 -21.80
N THR A 35 8.97 -9.83 -21.56
CA THR A 35 7.58 -10.26 -21.79
C THR A 35 7.34 -10.43 -23.29
N GLU A 36 6.41 -11.32 -23.67
CA GLU A 36 6.10 -11.59 -25.09
C GLU A 36 5.72 -10.32 -25.86
N GLU A 37 5.09 -9.34 -25.19
CA GLU A 37 4.72 -8.04 -25.77
C GLU A 37 5.93 -7.15 -26.10
N ILE A 38 7.06 -7.29 -25.39
CA ILE A 38 8.28 -6.49 -25.58
C ILE A 38 9.32 -7.23 -26.42
N LYS A 39 9.23 -8.55 -26.52
CA LYS A 39 10.21 -9.41 -27.21
C LYS A 39 10.44 -9.01 -28.67
N GLU A 40 9.44 -8.43 -29.33
CA GLU A 40 9.54 -7.94 -30.71
C GLU A 40 10.26 -6.61 -30.88
N ILE A 41 10.29 -5.76 -29.84
CA ILE A 41 10.88 -4.41 -29.90
C ILE A 41 12.27 -4.37 -29.28
N VAL A 42 12.68 -5.43 -28.59
CA VAL A 42 13.92 -5.47 -27.80
C VAL A 42 14.86 -6.59 -28.26
N TYR A 43 16.16 -6.35 -28.18
CA TYR A 43 17.20 -7.37 -28.30
C TYR A 43 17.38 -8.09 -26.97
N GLU A 44 17.07 -9.39 -26.92
CA GLU A 44 17.08 -10.19 -25.69
C GLU A 44 18.42 -10.13 -24.93
N GLY A 45 19.55 -10.23 -25.65
CA GLY A 45 20.88 -10.17 -25.01
C GLY A 45 21.26 -8.79 -24.46
N ALA A 46 20.83 -7.70 -25.12
CA ALA A 46 21.06 -6.35 -24.59
C ALA A 46 20.08 -6.00 -23.46
N TYR A 47 18.91 -6.64 -23.46
CA TYR A 47 17.93 -6.52 -22.38
C TYR A 47 18.39 -7.17 -21.08
N SER A 48 19.01 -8.35 -21.14
CA SER A 48 19.52 -8.99 -19.92
C SER A 48 20.57 -8.12 -19.22
N ILE A 49 21.46 -7.48 -19.98
CA ILE A 49 22.47 -6.54 -19.46
C ILE A 49 21.79 -5.31 -18.84
N PHE A 50 20.79 -4.74 -19.51
CA PHE A 50 20.00 -3.64 -18.96
C PHE A 50 19.32 -4.01 -17.63
N VAL A 51 18.77 -5.23 -17.54
CA VAL A 51 18.16 -5.74 -16.31
C VAL A 51 19.21 -5.93 -15.21
N ASP A 52 20.41 -6.41 -15.51
CA ASP A 52 21.51 -6.54 -14.55
C ASP A 52 21.87 -5.17 -13.95
N GLU A 53 22.01 -4.15 -14.79
CA GLU A 53 22.35 -2.78 -14.35
C GLU A 53 21.21 -2.15 -13.52
N ILE A 54 19.96 -2.29 -13.95
CA ILE A 54 18.80 -1.82 -13.18
C ILE A 54 18.70 -2.52 -11.83
N ASN A 55 18.84 -3.85 -11.80
CA ASN A 55 18.75 -4.64 -10.57
C ASN A 55 19.90 -4.29 -9.62
N ALA A 56 21.10 -4.02 -10.15
CA ALA A 56 22.24 -3.56 -9.36
C ALA A 56 22.01 -2.16 -8.73
N ILE A 57 21.42 -1.23 -9.49
CA ILE A 57 21.08 0.11 -8.96
C ILE A 57 19.97 0.01 -7.91
N ALA A 58 18.96 -0.83 -8.15
CA ALA A 58 17.83 -1.03 -7.25
C ALA A 58 18.23 -1.76 -5.95
N ALA A 59 19.32 -2.51 -5.94
CA ALA A 59 19.80 -3.23 -4.75
C ALA A 59 20.21 -2.28 -3.61
N TYR A 60 19.82 -2.67 -2.39
CA TYR A 60 20.20 -1.96 -1.16
C TYR A 60 21.50 -2.51 -0.59
N GLN A 61 22.30 -1.62 -0.01
CA GLN A 61 23.50 -2.02 0.72
C GLN A 61 23.14 -2.47 2.15
N TRP A 62 23.91 -3.40 2.71
CA TRP A 62 23.60 -4.02 4.01
C TRP A 62 23.51 -3.00 5.17
N TRP A 63 24.35 -1.96 5.15
CA TRP A 63 24.36 -0.93 6.19
C TRP A 63 23.07 -0.10 6.19
N GLU A 64 22.39 0.04 5.05
CA GLU A 64 21.12 0.78 4.96
C GLU A 64 20.03 0.09 5.80
N GLY A 65 20.00 -1.24 5.71
CA GLY A 65 19.12 -2.09 6.53
C GLY A 65 19.50 -2.08 8.01
N ALA A 66 20.81 -2.03 8.32
CA ALA A 66 21.28 -1.92 9.70
C ALA A 66 20.85 -0.60 10.36
N ILE A 67 21.01 0.53 9.67
CA ILE A 67 20.55 1.85 10.14
C ILE A 67 19.03 1.85 10.33
N TYR A 68 18.28 1.33 9.36
CA TYR A 68 16.83 1.22 9.50
C TYR A 68 16.42 0.40 10.72
N THR A 69 17.10 -0.72 10.98
CA THR A 69 16.83 -1.58 12.14
C THR A 69 17.08 -0.83 13.44
N ILE A 70 18.22 -0.15 13.56
CA ILE A 70 18.56 0.67 14.74
C ILE A 70 17.50 1.78 14.95
N LEU A 71 17.17 2.51 13.88
CA LEU A 71 16.16 3.56 13.93
C LEU A 71 14.78 3.01 14.29
N SER A 72 14.42 1.81 13.82
CA SER A 72 13.09 1.23 14.09
C SER A 72 12.89 0.92 15.57
N ILE A 73 13.97 0.57 16.29
CA ILE A 73 13.98 0.31 17.73
C ILE A 73 13.89 1.63 18.51
N LEU A 74 14.62 2.66 18.07
CA LEU A 74 14.69 3.96 18.75
C LEU A 74 13.45 4.83 18.50
N ALA A 75 13.06 4.98 17.24
CA ALA A 75 11.97 5.82 16.78
C ALA A 75 11.44 5.33 15.43
N TYR A 76 10.41 4.48 15.45
CA TYR A 76 9.78 3.94 14.25
C TYR A 76 9.37 5.00 13.19
N PRO A 77 8.81 6.18 13.55
CA PRO A 77 8.45 7.19 12.55
C PRO A 77 9.69 7.72 11.79
N VAL A 78 10.84 7.83 12.47
CA VAL A 78 12.11 8.25 11.86
C VAL A 78 12.68 7.15 10.98
N ALA A 79 12.56 5.89 11.39
CA ALA A 79 12.94 4.75 10.55
C ALA A 79 12.13 4.73 9.24
N TRP A 80 10.82 5.00 9.31
CA TRP A 80 9.96 5.08 8.14
C TRP A 80 10.38 6.23 7.21
N SER A 81 10.64 7.43 7.74
CA SER A 81 11.07 8.57 6.93
C SER A 81 12.43 8.33 6.26
N TRP A 82 13.37 7.70 6.97
CA TRP A 82 14.66 7.24 6.43
C TRP A 82 14.46 6.27 5.26
N GLN A 83 13.63 5.25 5.45
CA GLN A 83 13.33 4.26 4.40
C GLN A 83 12.72 4.92 3.16
N GLN A 84 11.76 5.83 3.35
CA GLN A 84 11.15 6.58 2.24
C GLN A 84 12.16 7.48 1.52
N TRP A 85 13.07 8.13 2.25
CA TRP A 85 14.13 8.91 1.66
C TRP A 85 15.09 8.05 0.81
N ARG A 86 15.51 6.89 1.31
CA ARG A 86 16.34 5.93 0.55
C ARG A 86 15.64 5.46 -0.73
N ARG A 87 14.34 5.11 -0.64
CA ARG A 87 13.54 4.71 -1.80
C ARG A 87 13.46 5.81 -2.86
N ARG A 88 13.32 7.08 -2.46
CA ARG A 88 13.31 8.23 -3.38
C ARG A 88 14.65 8.40 -4.08
N MET A 89 15.75 8.30 -3.34
CA MET A 89 17.10 8.38 -3.91
C MET A 89 17.34 7.27 -4.94
N LYS A 90 16.92 6.03 -4.64
CA LYS A 90 17.02 4.91 -5.59
C LYS A 90 16.18 5.12 -6.85
N LEU A 91 14.94 5.63 -6.72
CA LEU A 91 14.11 5.97 -7.87
C LEU A 91 14.73 7.09 -8.72
N GLN A 92 15.32 8.11 -8.08
CA GLN A 92 16.02 9.19 -8.79
C GLN A 92 17.21 8.64 -9.58
N GLN A 93 18.03 7.79 -8.98
CA GLN A 93 19.14 7.11 -9.66
C GLN A 93 18.66 6.26 -10.83
N LEU A 94 17.60 5.48 -10.67
CA LEU A 94 17.02 4.69 -11.77
C LEU A 94 16.52 5.59 -12.92
N ARG A 95 15.91 6.74 -12.59
CA ARG A 95 15.44 7.70 -13.60
C ARG A 95 16.59 8.39 -14.32
N GLU A 96 17.65 8.77 -13.61
CA GLU A 96 18.86 9.36 -14.17
C GLU A 96 19.58 8.35 -15.06
N PHE A 97 19.75 7.11 -14.59
CA PHE A 97 20.35 6.04 -15.37
C PHE A 97 19.64 5.84 -16.72
N VAL A 98 18.31 5.65 -16.70
CA VAL A 98 17.55 5.43 -17.95
C VAL A 98 17.51 6.67 -18.84
N ARG A 99 17.59 7.88 -18.28
CA ARG A 99 17.48 9.12 -19.07
C ARG A 99 18.81 9.59 -19.65
N SER A 100 19.93 9.36 -18.96
CA SER A 100 21.22 9.98 -19.33
C SER A 100 22.39 9.03 -19.42
N GLU A 101 22.39 7.89 -18.72
CA GLU A 101 23.54 6.98 -18.70
C GLU A 101 23.36 5.80 -19.67
N TYR A 102 22.13 5.36 -19.89
CA TYR A 102 21.82 4.21 -20.73
C TYR A 102 21.49 4.60 -22.17
N ASP A 103 22.21 4.03 -23.14
CA ASP A 103 22.05 4.33 -24.58
C ASP A 103 20.81 3.69 -25.26
N HIS A 104 19.86 3.19 -24.47
CA HIS A 104 18.68 2.45 -24.94
C HIS A 104 19.02 1.31 -25.91
N ALA A 105 20.22 0.74 -25.82
CA ALA A 105 20.76 -0.23 -26.79
C ALA A 105 19.91 -1.50 -26.89
N CYS A 106 19.10 -1.79 -25.87
CA CYS A 106 18.15 -2.89 -25.89
C CYS A 106 17.01 -2.68 -26.91
N LEU A 107 16.67 -1.45 -27.30
CA LEU A 107 15.61 -1.18 -28.28
C LEU A 107 16.08 -1.46 -29.72
N ARG A 108 15.20 -2.03 -30.54
CA ARG A 108 15.45 -2.26 -31.97
C ARG A 108 15.33 -0.99 -32.80
N SER A 109 14.43 -0.10 -32.40
CA SER A 109 14.22 1.19 -33.04
C SER A 109 15.46 2.10 -32.93
N CYS A 110 15.98 2.54 -34.08
CA CYS A 110 17.10 3.48 -34.15
C CYS A 110 16.68 4.88 -33.70
N ARG A 111 15.44 5.28 -33.99
CA ARG A 111 14.92 6.60 -33.61
C ARG A 111 14.75 6.73 -32.10
N SER A 112 14.16 5.72 -31.46
CA SER A 112 13.97 5.73 -29.99
C SER A 112 15.30 5.76 -29.24
N ARG A 113 16.33 5.10 -29.77
CA ARG A 113 17.72 5.15 -29.28
C ARG A 113 18.34 6.54 -29.41
N ALA A 114 18.23 7.16 -30.59
CA ALA A 114 18.84 8.46 -30.84
C ALA A 114 18.19 9.59 -30.02
N LEU A 115 16.90 9.47 -29.70
CA LEU A 115 16.15 10.50 -28.98
C LEU A 115 16.12 10.29 -27.46
N TYR A 116 16.58 9.15 -26.94
CA TYR A 116 16.46 8.79 -25.52
C TYR A 116 15.01 8.85 -24.99
N GLU A 117 14.04 8.48 -25.85
CA GLU A 117 12.59 8.58 -25.57
C GLU A 117 11.88 7.23 -25.49
N GLY A 118 12.56 6.12 -25.80
CA GLY A 118 11.94 4.80 -25.91
C GLY A 118 11.65 4.09 -24.59
N ILE A 119 12.24 4.52 -23.48
CA ILE A 119 12.05 3.90 -22.15
C ILE A 119 11.88 5.00 -21.10
N LYS A 120 10.86 4.88 -20.24
CA LYS A 120 10.69 5.77 -19.07
C LYS A 120 10.45 4.96 -17.80
N VAL A 121 11.10 5.36 -16.72
CA VAL A 121 10.92 4.75 -15.39
C VAL A 121 10.07 5.64 -14.50
N SER A 122 9.00 5.06 -13.98
CA SER A 122 8.05 5.73 -13.10
C SER A 122 7.71 4.85 -11.90
N ALA A 123 7.15 5.46 -10.87
CA ALA A 123 6.74 4.76 -9.67
C ALA A 123 5.50 5.40 -9.08
N THR A 124 4.80 4.59 -8.29
CA THR A 124 3.68 5.03 -7.45
C THR A 124 4.12 6.08 -6.43
N SER A 125 3.20 6.95 -5.99
CA SER A 125 3.47 8.00 -4.99
C SER A 125 4.07 7.45 -3.70
N ASP A 126 3.68 6.22 -3.36
CA ASP A 126 4.04 5.56 -2.10
C ASP A 126 5.37 4.82 -2.22
N LEU A 127 5.94 4.73 -3.43
CA LEU A 127 7.20 4.08 -3.77
C LEU A 127 7.23 2.57 -3.47
N MET A 128 6.06 1.93 -3.45
CA MET A 128 5.94 0.48 -3.20
C MET A 128 6.00 -0.31 -4.51
N SER A 129 5.41 0.25 -5.56
CA SER A 129 5.46 -0.29 -6.92
C SER A 129 6.14 0.72 -7.85
N ALA A 130 7.01 0.20 -8.71
CA ALA A 130 7.66 0.91 -9.81
C ALA A 130 7.37 0.19 -11.12
N PHE A 131 7.49 0.89 -12.24
CA PHE A 131 7.30 0.33 -13.56
C PHE A 131 8.15 1.04 -14.62
N VAL A 132 8.41 0.31 -15.70
CA VAL A 132 9.11 0.77 -16.89
C VAL A 132 8.13 0.78 -18.05
N ASP A 133 7.93 1.96 -18.63
CA ASP A 133 7.07 2.16 -19.80
C ASP A 133 7.93 2.17 -21.07
N PHE A 134 7.52 1.37 -22.06
CA PHE A 134 8.18 1.27 -23.37
C PHE A 134 7.38 2.02 -24.45
N PHE A 135 8.08 2.83 -25.24
CA PHE A 135 7.49 3.66 -26.30
C PHE A 135 8.07 3.31 -27.66
N LEU A 136 7.20 3.34 -28.68
CA LEU A 136 7.53 3.10 -30.08
C LEU A 136 8.21 4.34 -30.67
N GLY A 137 9.32 4.15 -31.38
CA GLY A 137 10.04 5.23 -32.07
C GLY A 137 9.40 5.70 -33.38
N GLY A 138 8.47 4.93 -33.95
CA GLY A 138 7.77 5.24 -35.21
C GLY A 138 8.58 4.99 -36.49
N ASP A 139 9.81 4.50 -36.37
CA ASP A 139 10.64 3.99 -37.47
C ASP A 139 10.31 2.54 -37.87
N GLU A 140 9.64 1.82 -36.98
CA GLU A 140 9.10 0.49 -37.21
C GLU A 140 7.89 0.58 -38.16
N LYS A 141 8.10 0.33 -39.46
CA LYS A 141 7.06 0.34 -40.51
C LYS A 141 6.09 -0.85 -40.39
N ARG A 142 5.44 -1.03 -39.25
CA ARG A 142 4.41 -2.06 -39.02
C ARG A 142 3.10 -1.37 -38.64
N THR A 143 2.04 -1.66 -39.38
CA THR A 143 0.68 -1.14 -39.11
C THR A 143 0.02 -1.75 -37.88
N ASP A 144 0.59 -2.82 -37.35
CA ASP A 144 0.04 -3.62 -36.26
C ASP A 144 0.53 -3.15 -34.87
N LEU A 145 1.48 -2.21 -34.83
CA LEU A 145 2.04 -1.61 -33.62
C LEU A 145 1.79 -0.09 -33.62
N PRO A 146 1.39 0.50 -32.48
CA PRO A 146 1.06 -0.16 -31.21
C PRO A 146 -0.31 -0.86 -31.27
N PRO A 147 -0.48 -1.99 -30.55
CA PRO A 147 -1.76 -2.70 -30.55
C PRO A 147 -2.87 -1.83 -29.98
N ARG A 148 -4.07 -1.91 -30.56
CA ARG A 148 -5.25 -1.18 -30.04
C ARG A 148 -5.61 -1.70 -28.66
N LEU A 149 -6.23 -0.88 -27.80
CA LEU A 149 -6.56 -1.30 -26.42
C LEU A 149 -7.28 -2.67 -26.33
N PRO A 150 -8.26 -2.99 -27.20
CA PRO A 150 -8.92 -4.30 -27.17
C PRO A 150 -7.96 -5.48 -27.43
N GLN A 151 -6.89 -5.26 -28.19
CA GLN A 151 -5.85 -6.26 -28.49
C GLN A 151 -4.84 -6.40 -27.35
N LYS A 152 -4.82 -5.46 -26.39
CA LYS A 152 -4.00 -5.52 -25.17
C LYS A 152 -4.70 -6.26 -24.02
N PHE A 153 -5.94 -6.72 -24.22
CA PHE A 153 -6.61 -7.55 -23.22
C PHE A 153 -6.14 -9.01 -23.30
N PRO A 154 -6.01 -9.70 -22.16
CA PRO A 154 -6.23 -9.21 -20.80
C PRO A 154 -5.11 -8.29 -20.31
N MET A 155 -5.47 -7.16 -19.67
CA MET A 155 -4.51 -6.17 -19.17
C MET A 155 -4.43 -6.17 -17.65
N ALA A 156 -3.22 -6.31 -17.11
CA ALA A 156 -2.96 -6.26 -15.67
C ALA A 156 -2.63 -4.84 -15.19
N ILE A 157 -3.39 -4.34 -14.21
CA ILE A 157 -3.15 -3.05 -13.54
C ILE A 157 -2.82 -3.33 -12.07
N ILE A 158 -1.56 -3.17 -11.69
CA ILE A 158 -1.09 -3.47 -10.33
C ILE A 158 -1.43 -2.32 -9.37
N PHE A 159 -1.88 -2.65 -8.16
CA PHE A 159 -2.07 -1.66 -7.10
C PHE A 159 -0.73 -1.19 -6.54
N GLY A 160 -0.66 0.11 -6.26
CA GLY A 160 0.32 0.68 -5.35
C GLY A 160 -0.03 0.38 -3.90
N GLY A 161 0.95 0.58 -3.02
CA GLY A 161 0.82 0.32 -1.59
C GLY A 161 0.93 -1.16 -1.22
N ASP A 162 1.07 -1.42 0.08
CA ASP A 162 1.16 -2.77 0.66
C ASP A 162 0.01 -3.06 1.64
N GLY A 163 -1.00 -2.18 1.69
CA GLY A 163 -2.11 -2.26 2.63
C GLY A 163 -1.74 -1.88 4.06
N SER A 164 -0.58 -1.25 4.26
CA SER A 164 -0.21 -0.63 5.53
C SER A 164 -0.94 0.69 5.74
N TYR A 165 -0.93 1.19 6.99
CA TYR A 165 -1.56 2.47 7.30
C TYR A 165 -0.91 3.67 6.56
N MET A 166 0.41 3.60 6.31
CA MET A 166 1.14 4.64 5.59
C MET A 166 1.00 4.54 4.07
N ALA A 167 0.85 3.33 3.54
CA ALA A 167 0.75 3.04 2.11
C ALA A 167 -0.45 2.09 1.86
N PRO A 168 -1.69 2.62 1.97
CA PRO A 168 -2.88 1.84 1.65
C PRO A 168 -2.86 1.39 0.19
N PHE A 169 -3.61 0.34 -0.13
CA PHE A 169 -3.76 -0.05 -1.53
C PHE A 169 -4.41 1.08 -2.33
N SER A 170 -3.82 1.39 -3.48
CA SER A 170 -4.34 2.42 -4.37
C SER A 170 -4.06 2.07 -5.84
N LEU A 171 -5.03 2.36 -6.70
CA LEU A 171 -4.84 2.38 -8.13
C LEU A 171 -4.35 3.77 -8.54
N GLN A 172 -3.11 3.82 -9.00
CA GLN A 172 -2.49 5.03 -9.51
C GLN A 172 -2.99 5.27 -10.95
N ASN A 173 -3.72 6.37 -11.15
CA ASN A 173 -4.17 6.76 -12.48
C ASN A 173 -3.18 7.71 -13.15
N ASP A 174 -2.21 7.13 -13.85
CA ASP A 174 -1.25 7.91 -14.63
C ASP A 174 -1.87 8.45 -15.93
N ASN A 175 -1.24 9.46 -16.52
CA ASN A 175 -1.69 10.01 -17.81
C ASN A 175 -1.76 8.93 -18.91
N ILE A 176 -0.84 7.96 -18.90
CA ILE A 176 -0.83 6.85 -19.86
C ILE A 176 -2.04 5.94 -19.63
N LEU A 177 -2.31 5.53 -18.38
CA LEU A 177 -3.46 4.68 -18.09
C LEU A 177 -4.78 5.40 -18.38
N ALA A 178 -4.90 6.66 -17.98
CA ALA A 178 -6.08 7.48 -18.23
C ALA A 178 -6.35 7.67 -19.73
N SER A 179 -5.32 7.95 -20.52
CA SER A 179 -5.44 8.09 -21.98
C SER A 179 -5.76 6.77 -22.67
N LEU A 180 -5.14 5.67 -22.25
CA LEU A 180 -5.46 4.32 -22.74
C LEU A 180 -6.92 3.96 -22.45
N MET A 181 -7.38 4.15 -21.21
CA MET A 181 -8.77 3.86 -20.83
C MET A 181 -9.78 4.81 -21.50
N SER A 182 -9.39 6.05 -21.80
CA SER A 182 -10.25 7.00 -22.50
C SER A 182 -10.66 6.56 -23.92
N GLN A 183 -9.96 5.58 -24.49
CA GLN A 183 -10.32 4.99 -25.78
C GLN A 183 -11.61 4.13 -25.70
N LEU A 184 -11.96 3.61 -24.52
CA LEU A 184 -13.14 2.75 -24.32
C LEU A 184 -14.19 3.39 -23.41
N VAL A 185 -13.75 4.06 -22.34
CA VAL A 185 -14.62 4.58 -21.29
C VAL A 185 -14.46 6.10 -21.20
N PRO A 186 -15.55 6.88 -21.05
CA PRO A 186 -15.45 8.32 -20.84
C PRO A 186 -14.50 8.66 -19.68
N PRO A 187 -13.62 9.66 -19.81
CA PRO A 187 -12.67 10.02 -18.75
C PRO A 187 -13.35 10.31 -17.42
N THR A 188 -14.50 10.98 -17.41
CA THR A 188 -15.27 11.28 -16.19
C THR A 188 -15.67 10.01 -15.43
N THR A 189 -16.21 9.03 -16.14
CA THR A 189 -16.56 7.70 -15.60
C THR A 189 -15.32 6.98 -15.09
N TRP A 190 -14.20 7.01 -15.83
CA TRP A 190 -12.95 6.37 -15.40
C TRP A 190 -12.38 7.01 -14.14
N TYR A 191 -12.21 8.34 -14.10
CA TYR A 191 -11.70 9.05 -12.92
C TYR A 191 -12.59 8.82 -11.70
N ARG A 192 -13.92 8.80 -11.90
CA ARG A 192 -14.88 8.53 -10.84
C ARG A 192 -14.78 7.10 -10.31
N LEU A 193 -14.64 6.12 -11.20
CA LEU A 193 -14.42 4.72 -10.85
C LEU A 193 -13.13 4.55 -10.04
N VAL A 194 -12.02 5.16 -10.49
CA VAL A 194 -10.75 5.07 -9.77
C VAL A 194 -10.85 5.72 -8.38
N ALA A 195 -11.52 6.88 -8.27
CA ALA A 195 -11.72 7.52 -6.97
C ALA A 195 -12.55 6.64 -6.02
N GLY A 196 -13.64 6.02 -6.51
CA GLY A 196 -14.46 5.09 -5.74
C GLY A 196 -13.70 3.84 -5.33
N LEU A 197 -12.93 3.25 -6.24
CA LEU A 197 -12.11 2.08 -5.96
C LEU A 197 -11.03 2.41 -4.92
N ASN A 198 -10.33 3.54 -5.05
CA ASN A 198 -9.31 3.96 -4.08
C ASN A 198 -9.92 4.23 -2.69
N ALA A 199 -11.16 4.72 -2.62
CA ALA A 199 -11.88 4.87 -1.36
C ALA A 199 -12.17 3.50 -0.68
N GLN A 200 -12.47 2.46 -1.46
CA GLN A 200 -12.67 1.10 -0.93
C GLN A 200 -11.34 0.41 -0.59
N LEU A 201 -10.34 0.49 -1.48
CA LEU A 201 -9.01 -0.09 -1.28
C LEU A 201 -8.30 0.49 -0.07
N ARG A 202 -8.56 1.76 0.26
CA ARG A 202 -8.06 2.39 1.48
C ARG A 202 -8.42 1.62 2.75
N LEU A 203 -9.59 0.98 2.79
CA LEU A 203 -10.07 0.23 3.97
C LEU A 203 -9.46 -1.18 4.05
N VAL A 204 -8.74 -1.62 3.02
CA VAL A 204 -8.08 -2.92 2.98
C VAL A 204 -6.84 -2.87 3.86
N CYS A 205 -6.76 -3.77 4.83
CA CYS A 205 -5.66 -3.83 5.80
C CYS A 205 -4.88 -5.13 5.65
N ARG A 206 -3.56 -4.99 5.60
CA ARG A 206 -2.63 -6.13 5.62
C ARG A 206 -2.83 -6.97 6.89
N GLY A 207 -2.95 -8.30 6.75
CA GLY A 207 -3.23 -9.24 7.85
C GLY A 207 -4.71 -9.61 8.00
N TRP A 208 -5.62 -8.84 7.39
CA TRP A 208 -7.07 -9.09 7.35
C TRP A 208 -7.58 -9.08 5.90
N LEU A 209 -6.74 -9.50 4.95
CA LEU A 209 -7.04 -9.35 3.52
C LEU A 209 -8.29 -10.14 3.12
N THR A 210 -8.46 -11.33 3.71
CA THR A 210 -9.61 -12.21 3.44
C THR A 210 -10.95 -11.60 3.82
N VAL A 211 -11.00 -10.74 4.83
CA VAL A 211 -12.21 -10.06 5.30
C VAL A 211 -12.36 -8.71 4.59
N THR A 212 -11.27 -7.97 4.46
CA THR A 212 -11.30 -6.59 3.95
C THR A 212 -11.39 -6.48 2.43
N PHE A 213 -10.98 -7.49 1.66
CA PHE A 213 -11.22 -7.53 0.21
C PHE A 213 -12.65 -7.92 -0.17
N ARG A 214 -13.43 -8.55 0.71
CA ARG A 214 -14.83 -8.92 0.41
C ARG A 214 -15.70 -7.69 0.07
N PRO A 215 -15.66 -6.59 0.86
CA PRO A 215 -16.32 -5.34 0.47
C PRO A 215 -15.89 -4.82 -0.90
N VAL A 216 -14.59 -4.90 -1.23
CA VAL A 216 -14.07 -4.45 -2.53
C VAL A 216 -14.64 -5.28 -3.69
N LEU A 217 -14.64 -6.61 -3.56
CA LEU A 217 -15.25 -7.50 -4.56
C LEU A 217 -16.75 -7.22 -4.74
N ARG A 218 -17.47 -7.02 -3.64
CA ARG A 218 -18.89 -6.67 -3.69
C ARG A 218 -19.12 -5.33 -4.38
N TRP A 219 -18.29 -4.33 -4.10
CA TRP A 219 -18.35 -3.02 -4.74
C TRP A 219 -18.02 -3.10 -6.24
N LEU A 220 -17.01 -3.87 -6.63
CA LEU A 220 -16.68 -4.11 -8.04
C LEU A 220 -17.87 -4.74 -8.80
N GLY A 221 -18.56 -5.71 -8.20
CA GLY A 221 -19.72 -6.36 -8.81
C GLY A 221 -20.98 -5.49 -8.88
N THR A 222 -21.19 -4.59 -7.90
CA THR A 222 -22.42 -3.78 -7.79
C THR A 222 -22.32 -2.41 -8.45
N HIS A 223 -21.13 -1.78 -8.41
CA HIS A 223 -20.93 -0.40 -8.87
C HIS A 223 -20.06 -0.32 -10.13
N ALA A 224 -18.91 -1.00 -10.14
CA ALA A 224 -17.94 -0.87 -11.24
C ALA A 224 -18.36 -1.64 -12.51
N ASN A 225 -18.54 -2.96 -12.40
CA ASN A 225 -18.80 -3.84 -13.54
C ASN A 225 -20.10 -3.50 -14.29
N PRO A 226 -21.22 -3.12 -13.64
CA PRO A 226 -22.42 -2.70 -14.36
C PRO A 226 -22.20 -1.48 -15.26
N ALA A 227 -21.42 -0.49 -14.80
CA ALA A 227 -21.11 0.71 -15.59
C ALA A 227 -20.12 0.43 -16.73
N LEU A 228 -19.13 -0.43 -16.50
CA LEU A 228 -18.11 -0.78 -17.49
C LEU A 228 -18.63 -1.75 -18.57
N ARG A 229 -19.60 -2.61 -18.24
CA ARG A 229 -20.20 -3.54 -19.19
C ARG A 229 -20.87 -2.81 -20.36
N ASN A 230 -21.43 -1.61 -20.12
CA ASN A 230 -21.98 -0.75 -21.17
C ASN A 230 -20.93 -0.33 -22.21
N HIS A 231 -19.64 -0.41 -21.85
CA HIS A 231 -18.49 -0.06 -22.68
C HIS A 231 -17.71 -1.29 -23.15
N GLY A 232 -18.25 -2.51 -22.96
CA GLY A 232 -17.62 -3.75 -23.38
C GLY A 232 -16.41 -4.17 -22.54
N VAL A 233 -16.22 -3.60 -21.35
CA VAL A 233 -15.09 -3.89 -20.45
C VAL A 233 -15.58 -4.52 -19.15
N ARG A 234 -14.83 -5.49 -18.64
CA ARG A 234 -15.03 -6.06 -17.31
C ARG A 234 -13.74 -6.00 -16.52
N ILE A 235 -13.86 -5.76 -15.21
CA ILE A 235 -12.72 -5.69 -14.31
C ILE A 235 -12.91 -6.69 -13.19
N GLU A 236 -11.87 -7.46 -12.92
CA GLU A 236 -11.84 -8.39 -11.81
C GLU A 236 -10.58 -8.22 -10.97
N LEU A 237 -10.67 -8.56 -9.68
CA LEU A 237 -9.55 -8.49 -8.77
C LEU A 237 -8.66 -9.72 -8.95
N ALA A 238 -7.36 -9.51 -9.12
CA ALA A 238 -6.39 -10.57 -9.31
C ALA A 238 -5.19 -10.38 -8.36
N TRP A 239 -4.52 -11.48 -8.05
CA TRP A 239 -3.21 -11.45 -7.41
C TRP A 239 -2.15 -12.00 -8.37
N PHE A 240 -1.02 -11.31 -8.39
CA PHE A 240 0.11 -11.57 -9.25
C PHE A 240 1.23 -12.07 -8.34
N ARG A 241 1.74 -13.27 -8.64
CA ARG A 241 2.80 -13.87 -7.83
C ARG A 241 4.07 -13.03 -7.97
N GLY A 242 4.45 -12.35 -6.90
CA GLY A 242 5.59 -11.44 -6.87
C GLY A 242 6.80 -12.08 -6.19
N ALA A 243 7.84 -12.38 -6.97
CA ALA A 243 9.15 -12.76 -6.47
C ALA A 243 9.24 -14.07 -5.62
N PRO A 244 10.42 -14.71 -5.55
CA PRO A 244 10.61 -15.96 -4.78
C PRO A 244 10.41 -15.80 -3.26
N GLY A 245 10.33 -14.58 -2.73
CA GLY A 245 10.12 -14.28 -1.31
C GLY A 245 8.70 -14.49 -0.77
N GLY A 246 7.75 -14.89 -1.62
CA GLY A 246 6.35 -15.12 -1.22
C GLY A 246 5.53 -13.84 -1.06
N TYR A 247 6.02 -12.71 -1.61
CA TYR A 247 5.25 -11.49 -1.71
C TYR A 247 4.15 -11.63 -2.78
N CYS A 248 2.96 -11.12 -2.51
CA CYS A 248 1.86 -11.15 -3.46
C CYS A 248 1.54 -9.70 -3.85
N GLN A 249 1.62 -9.41 -5.16
CA GLN A 249 1.14 -8.14 -5.69
C GLN A 249 -0.35 -8.29 -5.99
N TYR A 250 -1.15 -7.30 -5.62
CA TYR A 250 -2.59 -7.28 -5.92
C TYR A 250 -2.87 -6.26 -7.00
N GLY A 251 -3.89 -6.51 -7.80
CA GLY A 251 -4.27 -5.58 -8.86
C GLY A 251 -5.58 -5.96 -9.51
N LEU A 252 -5.87 -5.31 -10.63
CA LEU A 252 -7.02 -5.56 -11.47
C LEU A 252 -6.60 -6.24 -12.75
N LEU A 253 -7.41 -7.18 -13.19
CA LEU A 253 -7.33 -7.77 -14.51
C LEU A 253 -8.52 -7.27 -15.33
N VAL A 254 -8.21 -6.63 -16.44
CA VAL A 254 -9.20 -5.98 -17.33
C VAL A 254 -9.39 -6.86 -18.56
N TYR A 255 -10.64 -7.19 -18.86
CA TYR A 255 -11.05 -8.08 -19.94
C TYR A 255 -12.05 -7.40 -20.88
N SER A 256 -12.10 -7.88 -22.12
CA SER A 256 -13.21 -7.60 -23.04
C SER A 256 -14.40 -8.52 -22.74
N VAL A 257 -15.61 -7.98 -22.76
CA VAL A 257 -16.85 -8.75 -22.53
C VAL A 257 -17.09 -9.83 -23.60
N GLU A 258 -16.47 -9.71 -24.78
CA GLU A 258 -16.60 -10.70 -25.87
C GLU A 258 -16.00 -12.08 -25.52
N GLU A 259 -15.02 -12.16 -24.60
CA GLU A 259 -14.40 -13.42 -24.18
C GLU A 259 -15.28 -14.26 -23.21
N GLU A 260 -16.36 -13.68 -22.66
CA GLU A 260 -17.22 -14.37 -21.68
C GLU A 260 -18.04 -15.51 -22.29
N ASN A 261 -18.31 -15.48 -23.61
CA ASN A 261 -19.02 -16.56 -24.31
C ASN A 261 -18.21 -17.88 -24.36
N GLY A 262 -16.92 -17.86 -24.00
CA GLY A 262 -16.10 -19.06 -23.83
C GLY A 262 -16.08 -19.65 -22.41
N HIS A 263 -16.58 -18.93 -21.39
CA HIS A 263 -16.31 -19.23 -19.98
C HIS A 263 -17.51 -19.70 -19.14
N ILE A 264 -18.71 -19.86 -19.71
CA ILE A 264 -19.85 -20.47 -19.00
C ILE A 264 -19.88 -21.99 -19.26
N SER A 265 -19.00 -22.76 -18.63
CA SER A 265 -19.30 -24.13 -18.15
C SER A 265 -18.15 -24.73 -17.34
N LEU A 266 -18.01 -24.34 -16.08
CA LEU A 266 -17.35 -25.21 -15.10
C LEU A 266 -17.96 -25.02 -13.72
N GLY A 267 -18.95 -25.86 -13.40
CA GLY A 267 -19.53 -25.91 -12.06
C GLY A 267 -20.91 -26.54 -11.97
N ASN A 268 -21.01 -27.84 -12.30
CA ASN A 268 -21.82 -28.85 -11.58
C ASN A 268 -22.28 -29.97 -12.51
N THR A 269 -21.51 -31.07 -12.54
CA THR A 269 -22.02 -32.36 -13.00
C THR A 269 -21.98 -33.31 -11.81
N ASN A 270 -23.12 -33.48 -11.14
CA ASN A 270 -23.39 -34.64 -10.29
C ASN A 270 -24.76 -35.22 -10.66
N GLY A 271 -24.67 -36.34 -11.39
CA GLY A 271 -25.64 -37.41 -11.67
C GLY A 271 -27.15 -37.18 -11.54
N ARG A 272 -27.89 -37.49 -12.62
CA ARG A 272 -28.71 -38.72 -12.76
C ARG A 272 -29.52 -38.75 -14.07
N VAL A 273 -29.11 -39.63 -14.99
CA VAL A 273 -29.89 -40.52 -15.89
C VAL A 273 -31.39 -40.19 -16.08
N ARG A 274 -31.85 -39.85 -17.30
CA ARG A 274 -32.43 -40.76 -18.34
C ARG A 274 -33.34 -40.04 -19.36
N THR A 275 -33.23 -40.49 -20.62
CA THR A 275 -34.27 -40.66 -21.67
C THR A 275 -34.88 -39.45 -22.41
N GLU A 276 -34.53 -39.42 -23.70
CA GLU A 276 -35.42 -39.35 -24.89
C GLU A 276 -36.48 -38.26 -25.01
N LEU A 277 -36.26 -37.35 -25.98
CA LEU A 277 -37.16 -37.13 -27.13
C LEU A 277 -36.37 -36.30 -28.19
N ARG A 278 -36.01 -36.89 -29.35
CA ARG A 278 -36.61 -36.60 -30.68
C ARG A 278 -37.01 -35.13 -30.86
N SER A 279 -36.70 -34.39 -31.92
CA SER A 279 -36.31 -34.62 -33.33
C SER A 279 -36.71 -33.33 -34.07
N SER A 280 -36.36 -33.19 -35.38
CA SER A 280 -36.93 -32.24 -36.38
C SER A 280 -36.02 -31.01 -36.61
N LEU A 281 -35.42 -30.71 -37.77
CA LEU A 281 -35.56 -31.05 -39.21
C LEU A 281 -34.18 -30.81 -39.89
N ASN A 282 -33.59 -31.76 -40.62
CA ASN A 282 -33.69 -32.06 -42.08
C ASN A 282 -32.99 -31.05 -43.04
N THR A 283 -31.78 -31.41 -43.54
CA THR A 283 -31.43 -31.91 -44.91
C THR A 283 -31.21 -30.80 -45.96
N THR A 284 -30.15 -30.78 -46.79
CA THR A 284 -29.85 -31.80 -47.82
C THR A 284 -28.42 -31.66 -48.40
N TYR A 285 -27.85 -32.82 -48.71
CA TYR A 285 -26.66 -33.21 -49.49
C TYR A 285 -26.24 -32.34 -50.71
N MET A 286 -24.92 -32.25 -50.93
CA MET A 286 -24.25 -32.67 -52.19
C MET A 286 -22.75 -32.96 -51.94
N GLN A 287 -22.26 -34.03 -52.56
CA GLN A 287 -20.99 -34.71 -52.31
C GLN A 287 -20.09 -34.53 -53.55
N ASN A 288 -18.80 -34.23 -53.38
CA ASN A 288 -17.67 -34.97 -53.98
C ASN A 288 -16.29 -34.26 -53.83
N GLN A 289 -15.40 -34.96 -53.12
CA GLN A 289 -13.99 -35.30 -53.41
C GLN A 289 -12.94 -34.19 -53.65
N SER A 290 -11.99 -34.09 -52.71
CA SER A 290 -10.55 -34.39 -52.97
C SER A 290 -9.75 -34.51 -51.66
N ASP A 291 -8.89 -35.52 -51.60
CA ASP A 291 -8.03 -35.99 -50.50
C ASP A 291 -7.17 -34.94 -49.77
N TYR A 292 -7.00 -35.13 -48.45
CA TYR A 292 -5.75 -35.21 -47.64
C TYR A 292 -6.09 -35.02 -46.13
N PRO A 293 -5.46 -35.75 -45.18
CA PRO A 293 -5.93 -35.81 -43.80
C PRO A 293 -5.47 -34.59 -42.99
N ARG A 294 -6.41 -33.90 -42.34
CA ARG A 294 -6.15 -32.85 -41.34
C ARG A 294 -6.82 -33.25 -40.03
N GLU A 295 -6.14 -34.09 -39.27
CA GLU A 295 -6.36 -34.24 -37.83
C GLU A 295 -5.24 -33.43 -37.13
N ASP A 296 -5.52 -32.90 -35.94
CA ASP A 296 -4.64 -32.06 -35.08
C ASP A 296 -4.82 -30.52 -35.10
N ALA A 297 -5.99 -30.00 -35.49
CA ALA A 297 -6.27 -28.54 -35.37
C ALA A 297 -7.29 -28.16 -34.27
N LEU A 298 -7.75 -29.11 -33.45
CA LEU A 298 -8.88 -28.86 -32.52
C LEU A 298 -8.54 -28.99 -31.02
N LEU A 299 -7.26 -29.19 -30.68
CA LEU A 299 -6.81 -29.32 -29.28
C LEU A 299 -5.92 -28.16 -28.79
N THR A 300 -5.53 -27.21 -29.66
CA THR A 300 -4.63 -26.11 -29.28
C THR A 300 -5.34 -24.83 -28.84
N LEU A 301 -6.61 -24.64 -29.22
CA LEU A 301 -7.34 -23.39 -28.93
C LEU A 301 -7.81 -23.29 -27.46
N GLY A 302 -7.99 -24.42 -26.78
CA GLY A 302 -8.38 -24.45 -25.36
C GLY A 302 -7.21 -24.27 -24.38
N SER A 303 -5.97 -24.54 -24.82
CA SER A 303 -4.78 -24.44 -23.95
C SER A 303 -4.18 -23.05 -23.93
N GLU A 304 -4.36 -22.24 -24.98
CA GLU A 304 -3.77 -20.90 -25.06
C GLU A 304 -4.44 -19.90 -24.10
N GLY A 305 -5.76 -19.98 -23.91
CA GLY A 305 -6.48 -19.15 -22.93
C GLY A 305 -6.05 -19.44 -21.49
N PHE A 306 -5.91 -20.72 -21.13
CA PHE A 306 -5.45 -21.15 -19.81
C PHE A 306 -3.94 -20.89 -19.57
N ALA A 307 -3.11 -20.94 -20.63
CA ALA A 307 -1.68 -20.63 -20.53
C ALA A 307 -1.44 -19.12 -20.39
N LYS A 308 -2.19 -18.29 -21.13
CA LYS A 308 -2.17 -16.83 -20.96
C LYS A 308 -2.63 -16.44 -19.56
N GLN A 309 -3.70 -17.04 -19.03
CA GLN A 309 -4.21 -16.74 -17.69
C GLN A 309 -3.20 -17.04 -16.57
N LYS A 310 -2.37 -18.08 -16.69
CA LYS A 310 -1.30 -18.35 -15.71
C LYS A 310 -0.16 -17.32 -15.73
N SER A 311 0.04 -16.61 -16.84
CA SER A 311 1.09 -15.58 -16.96
C SER A 311 0.68 -14.26 -16.31
N TYR A 312 -0.61 -13.93 -16.33
CA TYR A 312 -1.16 -12.68 -15.79
C TYR A 312 -1.76 -12.80 -14.38
N GLY A 313 -1.40 -13.81 -13.59
CA GLY A 313 -1.84 -13.95 -12.19
C GLY A 313 -3.15 -14.73 -11.99
N GLU A 314 -3.40 -15.12 -10.75
CA GLU A 314 -4.58 -15.91 -10.39
C GLU A 314 -5.74 -14.99 -9.97
N LEU A 315 -6.95 -15.32 -10.43
CA LEU A 315 -8.15 -14.54 -10.13
C LEU A 315 -8.55 -14.69 -8.65
N ILE A 316 -8.85 -13.57 -8.00
CA ILE A 316 -9.34 -13.54 -6.62
C ILE A 316 -10.88 -13.59 -6.64
N ASP A 317 -11.42 -14.80 -6.53
CA ASP A 317 -12.83 -15.04 -6.21
C ASP A 317 -13.05 -15.14 -4.68
N ALA A 318 -14.31 -15.02 -4.23
CA ALA A 318 -14.74 -15.21 -2.86
C ALA A 318 -14.25 -16.54 -2.24
N ASN A 319 -14.09 -17.58 -3.06
CA ASN A 319 -13.56 -18.89 -2.65
C ASN A 319 -12.02 -18.91 -2.60
N SER A 320 -11.35 -18.20 -3.52
CA SER A 320 -9.89 -18.07 -3.54
C SER A 320 -9.36 -17.18 -2.42
N LEU A 321 -10.16 -16.20 -1.95
CA LEU A 321 -9.84 -15.38 -0.79
C LEU A 321 -9.57 -16.19 0.48
N GLN A 322 -10.23 -17.33 0.65
CA GLN A 322 -10.02 -18.17 1.83
C GLN A 322 -8.67 -18.90 1.82
N LYS A 323 -8.05 -19.03 0.64
CA LYS A 323 -6.73 -19.65 0.45
C LYS A 323 -5.57 -18.68 0.62
N LEU A 324 -5.82 -17.37 0.75
CA LEU A 324 -4.80 -16.39 1.07
C LEU A 324 -4.33 -16.60 2.52
N GLU A 325 -3.17 -17.26 2.66
CA GLU A 325 -2.49 -17.44 3.94
C GLU A 325 -2.01 -16.08 4.47
N ASP A 326 -2.81 -15.44 5.32
CA ASP A 326 -2.36 -14.27 6.06
C ASP A 326 -1.51 -14.74 7.26
N LYS A 327 -0.20 -14.52 7.19
CA LYS A 327 0.70 -14.75 8.33
C LYS A 327 0.28 -13.80 9.46
N ARG A 328 -0.32 -14.34 10.50
CA ARG A 328 -0.80 -13.58 11.67
C ARG A 328 0.39 -13.11 12.50
N TYR A 329 0.78 -11.85 12.33
CA TYR A 329 1.87 -11.26 13.10
C TYR A 329 1.37 -10.60 14.39
N ILE A 330 2.27 -10.46 15.37
CA ILE A 330 2.12 -9.69 16.63
C ILE A 330 1.63 -8.24 16.37
N PHE A 331 1.82 -7.73 15.15
CA PHE A 331 1.29 -6.45 14.66
C PHE A 331 -0.25 -6.34 14.69
N TYR A 332 -1.00 -7.43 14.91
CA TYR A 332 -2.46 -7.43 14.98
C TYR A 332 -3.03 -6.41 15.99
N LEU A 333 -2.40 -6.26 17.17
CA LEU A 333 -2.83 -5.27 18.17
C LEU A 333 -2.61 -3.83 17.68
N PHE A 334 -1.51 -3.59 16.96
CA PHE A 334 -1.21 -2.28 16.38
C PHE A 334 -2.11 -1.95 15.19
N SER A 335 -2.53 -2.96 14.42
CA SER A 335 -3.51 -2.80 13.34
C SER A 335 -4.87 -2.33 13.86
N PHE A 336 -5.25 -2.63 15.11
CA PHE A 336 -6.48 -2.10 15.71
C PHE A 336 -6.35 -0.64 16.13
N LEU A 337 -5.16 -0.20 16.54
CA LEU A 337 -4.91 1.20 16.92
C LEU A 337 -4.82 2.11 15.71
N VAL A 338 -4.22 1.60 14.64
CA VAL A 338 -3.91 2.39 13.45
C VAL A 338 -4.34 1.64 12.21
N HIS A 339 -5.52 2.04 11.76
CA HIS A 339 -6.14 1.57 10.54
C HIS A 339 -6.81 2.74 9.82
N ASN A 340 -6.93 2.60 8.51
CA ASN A 340 -7.69 3.55 7.73
C ASN A 340 -9.20 3.35 7.99
N THR A 341 -9.94 4.46 8.03
CA THR A 341 -11.38 4.48 8.33
C THR A 341 -12.17 5.24 7.27
N LYS A 342 -13.50 5.06 7.27
CA LYS A 342 -14.42 5.89 6.49
C LYS A 342 -14.51 7.30 7.10
N PRO A 343 -14.71 8.35 6.29
CA PRO A 343 -14.92 9.71 6.78
C PRO A 343 -16.27 9.83 7.52
N ILE A 344 -16.29 10.57 8.62
CA ILE A 344 -17.47 10.76 9.49
C ILE A 344 -18.19 12.10 9.19
N GLY A 345 -17.50 13.04 8.56
CA GLY A 345 -18.16 14.23 8.01
C GLY A 345 -18.27 15.46 8.92
N HIS A 346 -17.43 15.58 9.95
CA HIS A 346 -17.35 16.76 10.83
C HIS A 346 -15.89 17.17 11.07
N GLN A 347 -15.23 17.69 10.02
CA GLN A 347 -13.80 17.98 10.06
C GLN A 347 -13.41 18.96 11.18
N ASP A 348 -14.16 20.04 11.35
CA ASP A 348 -13.84 21.11 12.31
C ASP A 348 -14.04 20.65 13.76
N LEU A 349 -15.11 19.91 14.03
CA LEU A 349 -15.37 19.34 15.36
C LEU A 349 -14.28 18.32 15.74
N VAL A 350 -13.95 17.42 14.82
CA VAL A 350 -12.89 16.41 15.06
C VAL A 350 -11.54 17.11 15.29
N GLY A 351 -11.21 18.14 14.50
CA GLY A 351 -10.00 18.93 14.69
C GLY A 351 -9.93 19.62 16.06
N LEU A 352 -11.04 20.19 16.53
CA LEU A 352 -11.14 20.82 17.85
C LEU A 352 -10.98 19.79 18.99
N VAL A 353 -11.62 18.63 18.91
CA VAL A 353 -11.46 17.59 19.92
C VAL A 353 -10.02 17.08 19.97
N ILE A 354 -9.36 16.93 18.82
CA ILE A 354 -7.94 16.56 18.76
C ILE A 354 -7.06 17.63 19.40
N SER A 355 -7.34 18.93 19.20
CA SER A 355 -6.54 20.00 19.83
C SER A 355 -6.69 20.02 21.35
N MET A 356 -7.90 19.81 21.87
CA MET A 356 -8.13 19.65 23.31
C MET A 356 -7.38 18.44 23.89
N LEU A 357 -7.41 17.30 23.20
CA LEU A 357 -6.68 16.11 23.63
C LEU A 357 -5.17 16.25 23.50
N LEU A 358 -4.67 16.97 22.51
CA LEU A 358 -3.24 17.29 22.38
C LEU A 358 -2.76 18.13 23.57
N LEU A 359 -3.54 19.13 23.97
CA LEU A 359 -3.24 19.92 25.17
C LEU A 359 -3.30 19.03 26.43
N GLY A 360 -4.29 18.14 26.53
CA GLY A 360 -4.39 17.17 27.62
C GLY A 360 -3.19 16.23 27.72
N ASP A 361 -2.77 15.63 26.60
CA ASP A 361 -1.59 14.75 26.53
C ASP A 361 -0.31 15.51 26.89
N PHE A 362 -0.10 16.71 26.35
CA PHE A 362 1.03 17.56 26.76
C PHE A 362 1.02 17.87 28.26
N SER A 363 -0.14 18.17 28.84
CA SER A 363 -0.27 18.45 30.26
C SER A 363 0.06 17.22 31.11
N LEU A 364 -0.45 16.04 30.72
CA LEU A 364 -0.17 14.78 31.41
C LEU A 364 1.31 14.39 31.29
N VAL A 365 1.90 14.56 30.11
CA VAL A 365 3.34 14.35 29.89
C VAL A 365 4.15 15.28 30.80
N LEU A 366 3.81 16.57 30.86
CA LEU A 366 4.47 17.52 31.76
C LEU A 366 4.33 17.12 33.23
N LEU A 367 3.15 16.66 33.66
CA LEU A 367 2.91 16.15 35.01
C LEU A 367 3.77 14.91 35.29
N THR A 368 3.91 13.98 34.34
CA THR A 368 4.83 12.83 34.51
C THR A 368 6.28 13.27 34.64
N PHE A 369 6.72 14.26 33.86
CA PHE A 369 8.07 14.81 33.98
C PHE A 369 8.29 15.49 35.33
N LEU A 370 7.29 16.23 35.83
CA LEU A 370 7.35 16.88 37.13
C LEU A 370 7.39 15.85 38.27
N GLN A 371 6.59 14.78 38.16
CA GLN A 371 6.61 13.66 39.10
C GLN A 371 7.99 12.99 39.11
N LEU A 372 8.55 12.66 37.94
CA LEU A 372 9.90 12.07 37.84
C LEU A 372 10.98 13.01 38.39
N TYR A 373 10.88 14.32 38.12
CA TYR A 373 11.80 15.32 38.66
C TYR A 373 11.77 15.38 40.19
N SER A 374 10.58 15.25 40.78
CA SER A 374 10.41 15.22 42.23
C SER A 374 11.07 14.00 42.89
N VAL A 375 11.26 12.92 42.12
CA VAL A 375 11.95 11.69 42.57
C VAL A 375 13.46 11.83 42.39
N SER A 376 13.94 12.13 41.19
CA SER A 376 15.37 12.29 40.89
C SER A 376 15.66 12.93 39.54
N LEU A 377 16.71 13.77 39.49
CA LEU A 377 17.21 14.38 38.24
C LEU A 377 17.86 13.34 37.30
N VAL A 378 18.37 12.24 37.86
CA VAL A 378 18.93 11.12 37.08
C VAL A 378 17.81 10.37 36.35
N ASP A 379 16.65 10.17 36.99
CA ASP A 379 15.50 9.50 36.37
C ASP A 379 14.94 10.32 35.20
N VAL A 380 14.84 11.64 35.36
CA VAL A 380 14.47 12.55 34.27
C VAL A 380 15.45 12.45 33.11
N SER A 381 16.76 12.45 33.41
CA SER A 381 17.79 12.34 32.38
C SER A 381 17.68 10.99 31.66
N LEU A 382 17.43 9.90 32.39
CA LEU A 382 17.38 8.56 31.82
C LEU A 382 16.13 8.31 30.96
N VAL A 383 14.97 8.82 31.38
CA VAL A 383 13.76 8.85 30.53
C VAL A 383 14.01 9.68 29.26
N LEU A 384 14.73 10.79 29.39
CA LEU A 384 15.07 11.66 28.27
C LEU A 384 16.24 11.10 27.41
N PHE A 385 17.04 10.15 27.88
CA PHE A 385 18.09 9.50 27.07
C PHE A 385 17.65 8.17 26.45
N ILE A 386 16.76 7.41 27.11
CA ILE A 386 16.25 6.12 26.61
C ILE A 386 14.98 6.30 25.77
N ILE A 387 14.14 7.28 26.11
CA ILE A 387 12.83 7.54 25.48
C ILE A 387 12.64 9.04 25.02
N PRO A 388 13.68 9.79 24.58
CA PRO A 388 13.61 11.25 24.43
C PRO A 388 12.49 11.75 23.51
N LEU A 389 12.23 11.01 22.43
CA LEU A 389 11.51 11.56 21.28
C LEU A 389 10.08 11.03 21.21
N GLY A 390 9.82 9.83 21.71
CA GLY A 390 8.52 9.19 21.56
C GLY A 390 7.39 9.87 22.34
N ILE A 391 7.69 10.42 23.52
CA ILE A 391 6.67 11.02 24.40
C ILE A 391 6.50 12.53 24.16
N LEU A 392 7.58 13.24 23.82
CA LEU A 392 7.56 14.70 23.64
C LEU A 392 7.17 15.14 22.22
N LEU A 393 7.56 14.40 21.17
CA LEU A 393 7.31 14.80 19.79
C LEU A 393 5.86 14.66 19.28
N PRO A 394 4.97 13.81 19.84
CA PRO A 394 3.57 13.77 19.41
C PRO A 394 2.91 15.15 19.44
N PHE A 395 3.18 15.97 20.46
CA PHE A 395 2.59 17.30 20.61
C PHE A 395 2.95 18.29 19.49
N PRO A 396 4.23 18.62 19.24
CA PRO A 396 4.61 19.55 18.16
C PRO A 396 4.24 19.02 16.77
N VAL A 397 4.31 17.70 16.56
CA VAL A 397 3.91 17.08 15.29
C VAL A 397 2.39 17.16 15.09
N GLY A 398 1.60 16.95 16.15
CA GLY A 398 0.14 17.05 16.12
C GLY A 398 -0.35 18.47 15.84
N ILE A 399 0.28 19.48 16.45
CA ILE A 399 0.01 20.91 16.15
C ILE A 399 0.33 21.20 14.68
N ASN A 400 1.49 20.77 14.19
CA ASN A 400 1.86 20.98 12.79
C ASN A 400 0.89 20.28 11.82
N ALA A 401 0.38 19.09 12.17
CA ALA A 401 -0.61 18.40 11.37
C ALA A 401 -1.93 19.18 11.27
N LEU A 402 -2.46 19.66 12.40
CA LEU A 402 -3.73 20.39 12.48
C LEU A 402 -3.67 21.77 11.79
N PHE A 403 -2.57 22.50 11.94
CA PHE A 403 -2.45 23.87 11.43
C PHE A 403 -1.78 23.97 10.05
N SER A 404 -1.37 22.84 9.46
CA SER A 404 -0.81 22.86 8.11
C SER A 404 -1.86 23.18 7.05
N HIS A 405 -1.53 24.12 6.15
CA HIS A 405 -2.41 24.45 5.04
C HIS A 405 -2.37 23.37 3.95
N GLY A 406 -3.56 22.93 3.54
CA GLY A 406 -3.78 22.02 2.42
C GLY A 406 -4.09 20.57 2.85
N PRO A 407 -5.19 19.97 2.34
CA PRO A 407 -5.71 18.69 2.83
C PRO A 407 -4.71 17.54 2.67
N ARG A 408 -4.00 17.46 1.53
CA ARG A 408 -3.02 16.39 1.27
C ARG A 408 -1.79 16.47 2.18
N ARG A 409 -1.28 17.69 2.42
CA ARG A 409 -0.11 17.90 3.29
C ARG A 409 -0.47 17.63 4.76
N SER A 410 -1.63 18.13 5.19
CA SER A 410 -2.17 17.88 6.53
C SER A 410 -2.44 16.40 6.77
N ALA A 411 -3.01 15.67 5.80
CA ALA A 411 -3.22 14.24 5.91
C ALA A 411 -1.91 13.45 6.11
N GLY A 412 -0.86 13.78 5.34
CA GLY A 412 0.46 13.16 5.49
C GLY A 412 1.10 13.43 6.86
N LEU A 413 0.96 14.66 7.37
CA LEU A 413 1.45 15.03 8.71
C LEU A 413 0.62 14.39 9.83
N ALA A 414 -0.69 14.26 9.66
CA ALA A 414 -1.58 13.60 10.62
C ALA A 414 -1.32 12.08 10.68
N ARG A 415 -1.01 11.47 9.54
CA ARG A 415 -0.48 10.10 9.46
C ARG A 415 0.83 9.94 10.25
N PHE A 416 1.75 10.88 10.07
CA PHE A 416 3.01 10.89 10.82
C PHE A 416 2.78 11.09 12.34
N TYR A 417 1.84 11.97 12.72
CA TYR A 417 1.41 12.15 14.10
C TYR A 417 0.85 10.86 14.71
N ALA A 418 0.04 10.09 13.96
CA ALA A 418 -0.46 8.79 14.42
C ALA A 418 0.67 7.81 14.78
N LEU A 419 1.75 7.77 13.97
CA LEU A 419 2.90 6.90 14.26
C LEU A 419 3.64 7.35 15.53
N TRP A 420 3.79 8.66 15.75
CA TRP A 420 4.36 9.18 16.99
C TRP A 420 3.48 8.85 18.19
N ASN A 421 2.16 8.95 18.06
CA ASN A 421 1.22 8.58 19.11
C ASN A 421 1.33 7.09 19.49
N ILE A 422 1.41 6.18 18.51
CA ILE A 422 1.65 4.75 18.79
C ILE A 422 3.02 4.55 19.45
N THR A 423 4.07 5.19 18.92
CA THR A 423 5.43 5.05 19.48
C THR A 423 5.45 5.50 20.94
N SER A 424 4.73 6.59 21.24
CA SER A 424 4.50 7.05 22.60
C SER A 424 3.77 6.01 23.45
N LEU A 425 2.69 5.42 22.95
CA LEU A 425 1.93 4.37 23.64
C LEU A 425 2.79 3.13 23.92
N ILE A 426 3.56 2.65 22.95
CA ILE A 426 4.50 1.52 23.12
C ILE A 426 5.51 1.85 24.21
N ASN A 427 6.03 3.07 24.22
CA ASN A 427 7.01 3.48 25.21
C ASN A 427 6.43 3.56 26.62
N VAL A 428 5.19 4.05 26.77
CA VAL A 428 4.47 4.03 28.06
C VAL A 428 4.20 2.58 28.49
N CYS A 429 3.69 1.73 27.61
CA CYS A 429 3.43 0.33 27.92
C CYS A 429 4.72 -0.48 28.23
N LYS A 430 5.83 -0.21 27.55
CA LYS A 430 7.14 -0.80 27.90
C LYS A 430 7.57 -0.39 29.30
N LEU A 431 7.38 0.88 29.67
CA LEU A 431 7.68 1.39 31.00
C LEU A 431 6.83 0.67 32.07
N ASP A 432 5.54 0.45 31.80
CA ASP A 432 4.62 -0.19 32.74
C ASP A 432 4.84 -1.71 32.87
N ILE A 433 5.06 -2.43 31.76
CA ILE A 433 5.27 -3.89 31.75
C ILE A 433 6.65 -4.24 32.34
N LEU A 434 7.65 -3.43 32.07
CA LEU A 434 9.01 -3.67 32.56
C LEU A 434 9.09 -3.39 34.07
N ALA A 435 8.36 -2.37 34.55
CA ALA A 435 8.19 -2.14 35.99
C ALA A 435 7.48 -3.30 36.70
N ALA A 436 6.66 -4.10 36.00
CA ALA A 436 5.91 -5.23 36.56
C ALA A 436 6.60 -6.61 36.42
N CYS A 437 7.40 -6.84 35.37
CA CYS A 437 7.89 -8.18 35.01
C CYS A 437 9.32 -8.54 35.49
N PHE A 438 10.20 -7.56 35.75
CA PHE A 438 11.60 -7.85 36.13
C PHE A 438 12.08 -7.01 37.32
N PRO A 439 11.88 -7.47 38.57
CA PRO A 439 12.48 -6.81 39.74
C PRO A 439 14.00 -7.03 39.87
N THR A 440 14.65 -7.81 38.99
CA THR A 440 16.06 -8.23 39.14
C THR A 440 16.88 -8.30 37.82
N ILE A 441 17.32 -7.13 37.31
CA ILE A 441 18.60 -6.85 36.58
C ILE A 441 18.75 -7.37 35.11
N PRO A 442 19.50 -6.72 34.15
CA PRO A 442 19.95 -5.33 33.92
C PRO A 442 19.56 -4.81 32.49
N ILE A 443 18.88 -3.69 32.30
CA ILE A 443 19.40 -2.33 31.97
C ILE A 443 18.42 -1.27 32.54
N GLU A 444 17.48 -1.77 33.34
CA GLU A 444 16.21 -1.16 33.72
C GLU A 444 16.21 -0.79 35.21
N VAL A 445 17.40 -0.51 35.74
CA VAL A 445 17.61 -0.41 37.19
C VAL A 445 17.36 1.00 37.71
N VAL A 446 17.42 2.05 36.89
CA VAL A 446 17.56 3.40 37.47
C VAL A 446 16.28 3.94 38.10
N ALA A 447 15.11 3.86 37.46
CA ALA A 447 13.87 4.38 38.04
C ALA A 447 13.40 3.59 39.29
N PHE A 448 13.61 2.27 39.31
CA PHE A 448 13.22 1.44 40.46
C PHE A 448 14.26 1.49 41.59
N LEU A 449 15.58 1.52 41.33
CA LEU A 449 16.57 1.73 42.41
C LEU A 449 16.46 3.15 42.97
N CYS A 450 16.17 4.17 42.15
CA CYS A 450 16.00 5.53 42.66
C CYS A 450 14.73 5.64 43.51
N GLY A 451 13.59 5.08 43.08
CA GLY A 451 12.37 5.00 43.89
C GLY A 451 12.53 4.15 45.17
N TYR A 452 13.15 2.98 45.07
CA TYR A 452 13.31 2.02 46.17
C TYR A 452 14.35 2.46 47.23
N ILE A 453 15.47 3.06 46.81
CA ILE A 453 16.45 3.63 47.74
C ILE A 453 15.87 4.86 48.45
N ASN A 454 15.04 5.66 47.78
CA ASN A 454 14.40 6.84 48.38
C ASN A 454 13.22 6.47 49.32
N TYR A 455 12.53 5.36 49.04
CA TYR A 455 11.52 4.75 49.92
C TYR A 455 12.15 4.25 51.24
N ASN A 456 13.26 3.50 51.14
CA ASN A 456 13.96 2.97 52.31
C ASN A 456 14.77 4.04 53.09
N SER A 457 15.21 5.13 52.44
CA SER A 457 15.90 6.23 53.13
C SER A 457 14.94 7.13 53.91
N ARG A 458 13.72 7.39 53.40
CA ARG A 458 12.69 8.16 54.12
C ARG A 458 12.06 7.41 55.28
N SER A 459 11.95 6.08 55.21
CA SER A 459 11.48 5.26 56.34
C SER A 459 12.49 5.19 57.50
N SER A 460 13.76 5.55 57.29
CA SER A 460 14.83 5.39 58.30
C SER A 460 15.36 6.68 58.91
N SER A 461 14.99 7.87 58.41
CA SER A 461 15.45 9.15 58.97
C SER A 461 14.34 9.92 59.72
N SER A 462 14.01 9.47 60.94
CA SER A 462 13.34 10.33 61.94
C SER A 462 14.37 11.26 62.61
N ILE A 463 15.09 12.09 61.87
CA ILE A 463 15.94 13.14 62.47
C ILE A 463 15.70 14.45 61.74
N ARG A 464 15.19 15.40 62.53
CA ARG A 464 14.80 16.78 62.21
C ARG A 464 15.79 17.52 61.31
N THR A 465 15.28 18.11 60.24
CA THR A 465 15.63 19.47 59.77
C THR A 465 14.39 20.13 59.15
N PRO A 466 13.98 21.33 59.59
CA PRO A 466 12.90 22.08 58.97
C PRO A 466 13.48 23.18 58.07
N SER A 467 13.38 23.03 56.75
CA SER A 467 13.21 24.12 55.78
C SER A 467 13.39 23.59 54.37
N LEU A 468 12.62 24.18 53.44
CA LEU A 468 12.34 23.75 52.06
C LEU A 468 11.28 22.65 51.99
N GLN A 469 10.01 23.04 52.12
CA GLN A 469 8.89 22.27 51.59
C GLN A 469 8.96 22.31 50.05
N PRO A 470 9.23 21.20 49.35
CA PRO A 470 8.75 21.05 47.99
C PRO A 470 7.25 20.84 48.07
N TRP A 471 6.50 21.37 47.10
CA TRP A 471 5.06 21.16 46.94
C TRP A 471 4.68 19.68 47.15
N ASN A 472 4.17 19.36 48.35
CA ASN A 472 3.74 18.03 48.72
C ASN A 472 2.33 17.86 48.16
N ILE A 473 2.22 17.45 46.89
CA ILE A 473 1.00 16.81 46.42
C ILE A 473 0.95 15.50 47.19
N ASN A 474 0.14 15.46 48.23
CA ASN A 474 -0.10 14.31 49.08
C ASN A 474 -0.91 13.28 48.27
N MET A 475 -0.28 12.68 47.25
CA MET A 475 -0.76 11.43 46.65
C MET A 475 -0.28 10.31 47.54
N ASP A 476 -1.22 9.57 48.12
CA ASP A 476 -0.90 8.37 48.88
C ASP A 476 -0.09 7.41 48.00
N GLU A 477 0.80 6.64 48.62
CA GLU A 477 1.75 5.69 47.98
C GLU A 477 1.09 4.65 47.03
N SER A 478 -0.25 4.62 46.97
CA SER A 478 -1.08 3.75 46.16
C SER A 478 -1.60 4.34 44.84
N GLU A 479 -1.34 5.62 44.52
CA GLU A 479 -1.95 6.34 43.38
C GLU A 479 -1.01 6.64 42.20
N TRP A 480 0.24 6.17 42.24
CA TRP A 480 1.26 6.45 41.20
C TRP A 480 0.88 5.98 39.79
N TRP A 481 0.00 4.99 39.66
CA TRP A 481 -0.45 4.40 38.39
C TRP A 481 -1.53 5.22 37.68
N ILE A 482 -2.14 6.21 38.34
CA ILE A 482 -3.25 7.00 37.78
C ILE A 482 -2.80 7.82 36.58
N ILE A 483 -1.64 8.47 36.66
CA ILE A 483 -1.13 9.34 35.60
C ILE A 483 -0.68 8.52 34.37
N PRO A 484 0.10 7.43 34.50
CA PRO A 484 0.40 6.53 33.37
C PRO A 484 -0.85 5.90 32.73
N SER A 485 -1.80 5.43 33.55
CA SER A 485 -3.04 4.85 33.04
C SER A 485 -3.90 5.87 32.28
N GLY A 486 -3.97 7.11 32.79
CA GLY A 486 -4.62 8.22 32.11
C GLY A 486 -3.97 8.55 30.76
N LEU A 487 -2.63 8.51 30.68
CA LEU A 487 -1.89 8.69 29.43
C LEU A 487 -2.19 7.58 28.41
N VAL A 488 -2.22 6.32 28.84
CA VAL A 488 -2.58 5.19 27.97
C VAL A 488 -3.98 5.41 27.39
N LEU A 489 -4.98 5.70 28.24
CA LEU A 489 -6.35 5.96 27.79
C LEU A 489 -6.42 7.15 26.82
N CYS A 490 -5.74 8.26 27.14
CA CYS A 490 -5.68 9.45 26.28
C CYS A 490 -5.15 9.08 24.89
N LYS A 491 -4.06 8.30 24.82
CA LYS A 491 -3.44 7.89 23.55
C LYS A 491 -4.31 6.94 22.73
N LEU A 492 -5.07 6.05 23.39
CA LEU A 492 -6.06 5.20 22.73
C LEU A 492 -7.17 6.04 22.08
N PHE A 493 -7.75 6.99 22.80
CA PHE A 493 -8.76 7.90 22.25
C PHE A 493 -8.20 8.79 21.13
N GLN A 494 -6.99 9.33 21.31
CA GLN A 494 -6.30 10.09 20.28
C GLN A 494 -6.10 9.26 19.00
N SER A 495 -5.71 7.98 19.10
CA SER A 495 -5.48 7.13 17.92
C SER A 495 -6.71 7.02 17.02
N GLN A 496 -7.90 6.85 17.60
CA GLN A 496 -9.15 6.75 16.85
C GLN A 496 -9.53 8.08 16.18
N LEU A 497 -9.42 9.19 16.91
CA LEU A 497 -9.74 10.51 16.39
C LEU A 497 -8.78 10.92 15.26
N ILE A 498 -7.50 10.60 15.38
CA ILE A 498 -6.51 10.84 14.32
C ILE A 498 -6.90 10.06 13.06
N ASN A 499 -7.28 8.78 13.19
CA ASN A 499 -7.71 7.98 12.05
C ASN A 499 -8.93 8.62 11.33
N TRP A 500 -9.90 9.14 12.08
CA TRP A 500 -11.05 9.87 11.50
C TRP A 500 -10.67 11.20 10.86
N HIS A 501 -9.72 11.93 11.45
CA HIS A 501 -9.23 13.18 10.90
C HIS A 501 -8.52 12.95 9.56
N VAL A 502 -7.63 11.95 9.48
CA VAL A 502 -6.98 11.53 8.23
C VAL A 502 -8.00 11.05 7.22
N ALA A 503 -9.08 10.38 7.64
CA ALA A 503 -10.18 9.98 6.77
C ALA A 503 -10.86 11.17 6.09
N ASN A 504 -11.26 12.16 6.89
CA ASN A 504 -11.93 13.37 6.43
C ASN A 504 -11.04 14.24 5.50
N LEU A 505 -9.73 14.32 5.78
CA LEU A 505 -8.82 15.14 4.96
C LEU A 505 -8.56 14.56 3.57
N GLU A 506 -8.45 13.24 3.46
CA GLU A 506 -8.14 12.58 2.19
C GLU A 506 -9.35 12.35 1.30
N ILE A 507 -10.52 12.10 1.89
CA ILE A 507 -11.76 11.86 1.17
C ILE A 507 -12.75 12.98 1.50
N GLN A 508 -12.79 13.97 0.62
CA GLN A 508 -13.70 15.11 0.73
C GLN A 508 -15.08 14.79 0.16
N ASP A 509 -15.12 13.99 -0.91
CA ASP A 509 -16.37 13.59 -1.53
C ASP A 509 -16.93 12.33 -0.89
N ARG A 510 -18.08 12.50 -0.21
CA ARG A 510 -18.76 11.42 0.53
C ARG A 510 -19.56 10.50 -0.37
N SER A 511 -19.96 10.97 -1.55
CA SER A 511 -20.74 10.16 -2.49
C SER A 511 -19.95 8.93 -2.99
N LEU A 512 -18.63 8.93 -2.84
CA LEU A 512 -17.76 7.77 -3.09
C LEU A 512 -18.07 6.55 -2.19
N TYR A 513 -18.70 6.76 -1.03
CA TYR A 513 -19.12 5.70 -0.11
C TYR A 513 -20.63 5.45 -0.13
N SER A 514 -21.35 6.02 -1.10
CA SER A 514 -22.77 5.74 -1.29
C SER A 514 -22.97 4.28 -1.67
N ASP A 515 -23.96 3.63 -1.05
CA ASP A 515 -24.43 2.31 -1.46
C ASP A 515 -25.39 2.40 -2.67
N ASP A 516 -25.94 3.59 -2.93
CA ASP A 516 -26.81 3.85 -4.08
C ASP A 516 -25.99 4.09 -5.35
N PHE A 517 -26.20 3.22 -6.34
CA PHE A 517 -25.52 3.25 -7.65
C PHE A 517 -25.65 4.61 -8.35
N GLU A 518 -26.87 5.14 -8.43
CA GLU A 518 -27.13 6.41 -9.11
C GLU A 518 -26.44 7.59 -8.41
N LEU A 519 -26.51 7.63 -7.08
CA LEU A 519 -25.90 8.70 -6.29
C LEU A 519 -24.37 8.69 -6.43
N PHE A 520 -23.77 7.50 -6.56
CA PHE A 520 -22.34 7.37 -6.81
C PHE A 520 -21.92 7.99 -8.14
N TRP A 521 -22.72 7.83 -9.21
CA TRP A 521 -22.39 8.29 -10.56
C TRP A 521 -22.86 9.72 -10.91
N GLN A 522 -23.64 10.37 -10.06
CA GLN A 522 -24.22 11.71 -10.29
C GLN A 522 -23.25 12.91 -10.18
N SER A 523 -21.94 12.68 -10.08
CA SER A 523 -20.93 13.73 -9.78
C SER A 523 -20.43 14.52 -10.99
#